data_AF-A0A6N7ERQ3-F1
#
_entry.id   AF-A0A6N7ERQ3-F1
#
_cell.length_a   1.000
_cell.length_b   1.000
_cell.length_c   1.000
_cell.angle_alpha   90.00
_cell.angle_beta   90.00
_cell.angle_gamma   90.00
#
_symmetry.space_group_name_H-M   'P 1'
#
loop_
_entity.id
_entity.type
_entity.pdbx_description
1 polymer ?
#
loop_
_entity_poly.entity_id
_entity_poly.type
_entity_poly.pdbx_seq_one_letter_code
_entity_poly.pdbx_strand_id
1 'polypeptide(L)'
;MNNETNTPLPEATRTPENKFNHVWWIPFIAFLVAAFLVVSHFTSQGPLITIQFDNAEGISVENTKLKYKSVTIGQVEKITLDESLDNVLVYIRLQKGSENLIRKDSQFWIVKPRIEVTKISGLNTLLSGAYITIDPAKDQNQDYQYHFVGLSDPPITTQDKPGLRLTLLAEKSTAFYPGSAVYYKGMPVGNIERVYFSDDYLWVKVDVFINAPHHQLIRQNSKFWSAGGISVKTSANGIDVALESIEALVAGGIAFETPIELLLNDEAVTSHTEFFLYPNKTIAYEQQFGKKQLFVSYFESNISGLSTDAQVLMNGITVGKVKAIQLMFDPISGKTYTPVLYEIYEDRITVLNSSHDTSHNTANDTSNRTTAASLTNQLIQSGLHARLVTANLLTGSKNITLAMSDNIIPLPLQLATVDDLTGYPILPTQPESLETITDSIATFVDKINQMPINELVTSANQLLNNADTTLTQLNLQPTLDAFNALLKDGQQLSQASHQSIQQLTKSIETLVKQTESVIAGYSPDAPLYHGLTDTLGELNDTLSSLKILSEMLTRSPDALIFGENRRQQSEQPQQQATERQHGDQ
;
A
#
# COMPACT_ATOMS: atom_id res chain seq x y z
N MET A 1 22.72 80.78 133.79
CA MET A 1 21.58 81.16 132.93
C MET A 1 21.81 80.54 131.57
N ASN A 2 20.81 79.78 131.14
CA ASN A 2 20.77 78.92 129.96
C ASN A 2 20.78 79.73 128.65
N ASN A 3 21.28 79.13 127.56
CA ASN A 3 20.51 78.98 126.32
C ASN A 3 21.21 78.05 125.29
N GLU A 4 20.69 76.83 125.25
CA GLU A 4 20.31 75.97 124.12
C GLU A 4 20.91 76.17 122.70
N THR A 5 21.60 75.10 122.27
CA THR A 5 21.50 74.32 121.00
C THR A 5 21.25 75.01 119.66
N ASN A 6 22.07 74.67 118.65
CA ASN A 6 21.59 74.20 117.35
C ASN A 6 22.70 73.45 116.58
N THR A 7 22.52 72.15 116.40
CA THR A 7 23.33 71.29 115.53
C THR A 7 22.77 71.37 114.11
N PRO A 8 23.58 71.59 113.06
CA PRO A 8 23.07 71.63 111.68
C PRO A 8 22.71 70.22 111.18
N LEU A 9 21.54 70.11 110.56
CA LEU A 9 21.04 68.89 109.90
C LEU A 9 21.83 68.60 108.60
N PRO A 10 22.09 67.33 108.26
CA PRO A 10 22.75 66.96 107.00
C PRO A 10 21.82 67.19 105.79
N GLU A 11 22.37 67.82 104.76
CA GLU A 11 21.70 68.15 103.50
C GLU A 11 21.65 66.90 102.59
N ALA A 12 20.45 66.53 102.13
CA ALA A 12 20.21 65.35 101.32
C ALA A 12 20.52 65.60 99.83
N THR A 13 21.58 64.99 99.31
CA THR A 13 21.85 64.93 97.87
C THR A 13 20.97 63.87 97.20
N ARG A 14 19.99 64.30 96.40
CA ARG A 14 19.23 63.41 95.51
C ARG A 14 20.10 63.02 94.31
N THR A 15 20.50 61.76 94.24
CA THR A 15 20.95 61.14 93.00
C THR A 15 19.72 60.91 92.09
N PRO A 16 19.75 61.37 90.82
CA PRO A 16 18.67 61.07 89.89
C PRO A 16 18.75 59.58 89.54
N GLU A 17 17.85 58.79 90.12
CA GLU A 17 17.67 57.39 89.77
C GLU A 17 17.12 57.34 88.33
N ASN A 18 17.89 56.73 87.43
CA ASN A 18 17.53 56.62 86.01
C ASN A 18 16.33 55.66 85.88
N LYS A 19 15.12 56.22 85.80
CA LYS A 19 13.85 55.46 85.72
C LYS A 19 13.59 54.87 84.32
N PHE A 20 14.61 54.33 83.65
CA PHE A 20 14.40 53.50 82.47
C PHE A 20 14.23 52.04 82.91
N ASN A 21 12.97 51.71 83.18
CA ASN A 21 12.57 50.42 83.71
C ASN A 21 12.74 49.33 82.64
N HIS A 22 13.72 48.44 82.80
CA HIS A 22 14.03 47.35 81.85
C HIS A 22 12.86 46.38 81.59
N VAL A 23 11.79 46.44 82.39
CA VAL A 23 10.57 45.63 82.25
C VAL A 23 9.86 45.88 80.90
N TRP A 24 10.04 47.05 80.28
CA TRP A 24 9.44 47.37 78.97
C TRP A 24 10.10 46.65 77.78
N TRP A 25 11.25 46.00 77.97
CA TRP A 25 11.89 45.20 76.91
C TRP A 25 11.09 43.94 76.58
N ILE A 26 10.39 43.35 77.54
CA ILE A 26 9.60 42.13 77.35
C ILE A 26 8.50 42.32 76.28
N PRO A 27 7.59 43.30 76.38
CA PRO A 27 6.57 43.53 75.35
C PRO A 27 7.16 43.95 74.00
N PHE A 28 8.27 44.70 73.98
CA PHE A 28 8.94 45.08 72.74
C PHE A 28 9.55 43.88 72.00
N ILE A 29 10.22 42.98 72.72
CA ILE A 29 10.76 41.73 72.16
C ILE A 29 9.61 40.83 71.69
N ALA A 30 8.52 40.71 72.46
CA ALA A 30 7.35 39.94 72.05
C ALA A 30 6.72 40.48 70.75
N PHE A 31 6.62 41.81 70.62
CA PHE A 31 6.16 42.45 69.38
C PHE A 31 7.08 42.15 68.20
N LEU A 32 8.41 42.23 68.38
CA LEU A 32 9.36 41.89 67.33
C LEU A 32 9.27 40.41 66.91
N VAL A 33 9.08 39.49 67.86
CA VAL A 33 8.89 38.07 67.55
C VAL A 33 7.57 37.85 66.81
N ALA A 34 6.48 38.50 67.22
CA ALA A 34 5.20 38.41 66.53
C ALA A 34 5.29 38.98 65.11
N ALA A 35 5.91 40.15 64.94
CA ALA A 35 6.16 40.74 63.63
C ALA A 35 7.04 39.82 62.76
N PHE A 36 8.08 39.22 63.34
CA PHE A 36 8.92 38.25 62.65
C PHE A 36 8.17 36.98 62.25
N LEU A 37 7.28 36.45 63.11
CA LEU A 37 6.44 35.31 62.78
C LEU A 37 5.46 35.62 61.65
N VAL A 38 4.86 36.81 61.65
CA VAL A 38 3.99 37.26 60.55
C VAL A 38 4.79 37.38 59.25
N VAL A 39 5.91 38.10 59.26
CA VAL A 39 6.76 38.28 58.07
C VAL A 39 7.27 36.93 57.58
N SER A 40 7.77 36.06 58.46
CA SER A 40 8.27 34.73 58.09
C SER A 40 7.17 33.83 57.57
N HIS A 41 5.94 33.90 58.09
CA HIS A 41 4.80 33.18 57.54
C HIS A 41 4.50 33.61 56.10
N PHE A 42 4.45 34.92 55.83
CA PHE A 42 4.20 35.44 54.48
C PHE A 42 5.37 35.21 53.50
N THR A 43 6.62 35.26 53.95
CA THR A 43 7.82 35.02 53.10
C THR A 43 8.18 33.54 52.93
N SER A 44 7.54 32.64 53.69
CA SER A 44 7.71 31.18 53.54
C SER A 44 6.71 30.57 52.56
N GLN A 45 5.64 31.28 52.21
CA GLN A 45 4.66 30.84 51.21
C GLN A 45 5.18 31.11 49.79
N GLY A 46 4.92 30.18 48.87
CA GLY A 46 5.21 30.40 47.46
C GLY A 46 4.16 31.31 46.79
N PRO A 47 4.33 31.61 45.49
CA PRO A 47 3.39 32.46 44.78
C PRO A 47 1.99 31.84 44.67
N LEU A 48 0.98 32.69 44.60
CA LEU A 48 -0.39 32.32 44.26
C LEU A 48 -0.55 32.37 42.75
N ILE A 49 -1.09 31.29 42.16
CA ILE A 49 -1.50 31.26 40.76
C ILE A 49 -3.01 31.07 40.66
N THR A 50 -3.58 31.56 39.58
CA THR A 50 -5.00 31.40 39.24
C THR A 50 -5.10 30.56 37.98
N ILE A 51 -5.92 29.50 38.01
CA ILE A 51 -6.18 28.65 36.85
C ILE A 51 -7.69 28.66 36.57
N GLN A 52 -8.05 28.99 35.34
CA GLN A 52 -9.42 28.96 34.84
C GLN A 52 -9.74 27.58 34.26
N PHE A 53 -10.85 26.98 34.68
CA PHE A 53 -11.38 25.72 34.14
C PHE A 53 -12.85 25.88 33.77
N ASP A 54 -13.35 25.09 32.81
CA ASP A 54 -14.77 25.06 32.45
C ASP A 54 -15.66 24.54 33.60
N ASN A 55 -15.13 23.67 34.46
CA ASN A 55 -15.84 23.13 35.62
C ASN A 55 -14.89 22.77 36.77
N ALA A 56 -15.47 22.54 37.96
CA ALA A 56 -14.77 22.19 39.19
C ALA A 56 -15.02 20.72 39.62
N GLU A 57 -15.33 19.82 38.69
CA GLU A 57 -15.73 18.46 39.05
C GLU A 57 -14.59 17.72 39.78
N GLY A 58 -14.87 17.21 40.98
CA GLY A 58 -13.95 16.40 41.77
C GLY A 58 -12.82 17.17 42.48
N ILE A 59 -12.73 18.49 42.30
CA ILE A 59 -11.78 19.33 43.04
C ILE A 59 -12.43 19.99 44.26
N SER A 60 -11.66 20.17 45.34
CA SER A 60 -12.13 20.79 46.57
C SER A 60 -11.02 21.60 47.23
N VAL A 61 -11.44 22.65 47.95
CA VAL A 61 -10.54 23.52 48.73
C VAL A 61 -9.82 22.69 49.80
N GLU A 62 -8.54 22.97 50.02
CA GLU A 62 -7.60 22.26 50.91
C GLU A 62 -7.27 20.80 50.54
N ASN A 63 -8.22 19.98 50.08
CA ASN A 63 -7.95 18.56 49.82
C ASN A 63 -7.29 18.32 48.46
N THR A 64 -7.54 19.18 47.47
CA THR A 64 -6.96 19.05 46.12
C THR A 64 -5.55 19.65 46.08
N LYS A 65 -4.62 18.84 45.56
CA LYS A 65 -3.19 19.19 45.44
C LYS A 65 -2.82 19.43 43.98
N LEU A 66 -1.91 20.38 43.75
CA LEU A 66 -1.20 20.52 42.49
C LEU A 66 0.03 19.61 42.51
N LYS A 67 0.17 18.75 41.49
CA LYS A 67 1.26 17.81 41.38
C LYS A 67 2.05 17.98 40.07
N TYR A 68 3.34 17.70 40.13
CA TYR A 68 4.19 17.50 38.95
C TYR A 68 4.92 16.18 39.11
N LYS A 69 4.83 15.28 38.12
CA LYS A 69 5.43 13.93 38.21
C LYS A 69 5.07 13.19 39.51
N SER A 70 3.81 13.30 39.94
CA SER A 70 3.29 12.75 41.20
C SER A 70 3.81 13.37 42.50
N VAL A 71 4.69 14.39 42.43
CA VAL A 71 5.18 15.15 43.57
C VAL A 71 4.25 16.34 43.82
N THR A 72 3.86 16.57 45.07
CA THR A 72 3.02 17.73 45.44
C THR A 72 3.87 18.99 45.41
N ILE A 73 3.43 19.98 44.63
CA ILE A 73 4.12 21.26 44.43
C ILE A 73 3.23 22.48 44.76
N GLY A 74 1.97 22.25 45.12
CA GLY A 74 1.04 23.29 45.52
C GLY A 74 -0.28 22.74 46.04
N GLN A 75 -1.14 23.61 46.53
CA GLN A 75 -2.42 23.27 47.15
C GLN A 75 -3.49 24.30 46.78
N VAL A 76 -4.72 23.83 46.57
CA VAL A 76 -5.87 24.69 46.25
C VAL A 76 -6.32 25.44 47.51
N GLU A 77 -6.20 26.78 47.48
CA GLU A 77 -6.63 27.66 48.58
C GLU A 77 -8.09 28.13 48.42
N LYS A 78 -8.53 28.35 47.19
CA LYS A 78 -9.86 28.92 46.92
C LYS A 78 -10.38 28.50 45.56
N ILE A 79 -11.70 28.31 45.45
CA ILE A 79 -12.42 28.08 44.20
C ILE A 79 -13.55 29.10 44.12
N THR A 80 -13.67 29.83 43.02
CA THR A 80 -14.76 30.77 42.76
C THR A 80 -15.25 30.64 41.32
N LEU A 81 -16.42 31.20 41.03
CA LEU A 81 -16.83 31.44 39.64
C LEU A 81 -16.23 32.77 39.17
N ASP A 82 -16.02 32.90 37.86
CA ASP A 82 -15.70 34.18 37.23
C ASP A 82 -16.93 35.10 37.20
N GLU A 83 -16.75 36.33 36.71
CA GLU A 83 -17.83 37.33 36.68
C GLU A 83 -18.99 36.95 35.75
N SER A 84 -18.73 36.17 34.68
CA SER A 84 -19.78 35.70 33.76
C SER A 84 -20.51 34.45 34.26
N LEU A 85 -19.97 33.78 35.29
CA LEU A 85 -20.43 32.51 35.84
C LEU A 85 -20.26 31.32 34.89
N ASP A 86 -19.52 31.49 33.80
CA ASP A 86 -19.27 30.43 32.82
C ASP A 86 -18.05 29.60 33.18
N ASN A 87 -17.09 30.18 33.92
CA ASN A 87 -15.84 29.53 34.25
C ASN A 87 -15.58 29.47 35.75
N VAL A 88 -14.79 28.49 36.14
CA VAL A 88 -14.31 28.31 37.52
C VAL A 88 -12.88 28.83 37.62
N LEU A 89 -12.65 29.75 38.55
CA LEU A 89 -11.33 30.24 38.93
C LEU A 89 -10.82 29.47 40.16
N VAL A 90 -9.70 28.77 39.98
CA VAL A 90 -9.04 27.99 41.02
C VAL A 90 -7.75 28.68 41.43
N TYR A 91 -7.68 29.12 42.69
CA TYR A 91 -6.49 29.74 43.28
C TYR A 91 -5.64 28.68 43.94
N ILE A 92 -4.40 28.54 43.48
CA ILE A 92 -3.45 27.52 43.94
C ILE A 92 -2.21 28.20 44.50
N ARG A 93 -1.88 27.88 45.74
CA ARG A 93 -0.62 28.29 46.37
C ARG A 93 0.47 27.31 46.02
N LEU A 94 1.54 27.79 45.41
CA LEU A 94 2.71 26.98 45.15
C LEU A 94 3.58 26.83 46.40
N GLN A 95 4.29 25.71 46.47
CA GLN A 95 5.39 25.54 47.40
C GLN A 95 6.62 26.31 46.90
N LYS A 96 7.36 26.89 47.85
CA LYS A 96 8.61 27.59 47.57
C LYS A 96 9.59 26.66 46.84
N GLY A 97 10.19 27.15 45.76
CA GLY A 97 11.08 26.37 44.88
C GLY A 97 10.40 25.74 43.66
N SER A 98 9.07 25.83 43.54
CA SER A 98 8.31 25.33 42.38
C SER A 98 8.01 26.41 41.33
N GLU A 99 8.50 27.63 41.52
CA GLU A 99 8.20 28.80 40.68
C GLU A 99 8.69 28.60 39.24
N ASN A 100 9.78 27.87 39.05
CA ASN A 100 10.33 27.58 37.72
C ASN A 100 9.40 26.76 36.81
N LEU A 101 8.33 26.17 37.35
CA LEU A 101 7.35 25.37 36.62
C LEU A 101 6.22 26.23 36.02
N ILE A 102 6.02 27.46 36.51
CA ILE A 102 4.91 28.35 36.10
C ILE A 102 5.37 29.40 35.10
N ARG A 103 5.65 28.96 33.89
CA ARG A 103 6.06 29.80 32.77
C ARG A 103 4.92 29.97 31.78
N LYS A 104 5.04 30.94 30.89
CA LYS A 104 4.21 31.01 29.69
C LYS A 104 4.26 29.67 28.95
N ASP A 105 3.10 29.17 28.51
CA ASP A 105 2.87 27.85 27.89
C ASP A 105 2.91 26.62 28.83
N SER A 106 3.02 26.82 30.15
CA SER A 106 2.74 25.74 31.11
C SER A 106 1.25 25.36 31.06
N GLN A 107 0.98 24.06 30.91
CA GLN A 107 -0.36 23.52 30.78
C GLN A 107 -0.82 22.86 32.08
N PHE A 108 -2.11 23.01 32.40
CA PHE A 108 -2.70 22.45 33.61
C PHE A 108 -3.96 21.68 33.26
N TRP A 109 -4.22 20.56 33.93
CA TRP A 109 -5.47 19.83 33.80
C TRP A 109 -5.84 19.09 35.08
N ILE A 110 -7.12 18.73 35.18
CA ILE A 110 -7.65 17.96 36.31
C ILE A 110 -7.52 16.47 35.98
N VAL A 111 -6.87 15.70 36.85
CA VAL A 111 -6.79 14.25 36.75
C VAL A 111 -7.87 13.62 37.62
N LYS A 112 -8.82 12.95 36.98
CA LYS A 112 -9.94 12.23 37.61
C LYS A 112 -9.85 10.72 37.38
N PRO A 113 -10.40 9.88 38.28
CA PRO A 113 -10.49 8.43 38.05
C PRO A 113 -11.29 8.13 36.79
N ARG A 114 -10.73 7.33 35.87
CA ARG A 114 -11.41 6.87 34.65
C ARG A 114 -11.40 5.33 34.62
N ILE A 115 -12.53 4.73 34.27
CA ILE A 115 -12.64 3.28 34.03
C ILE A 115 -12.63 3.10 32.50
N GLU A 116 -11.51 2.67 31.95
CA GLU A 116 -11.42 2.27 30.54
C GLU A 116 -11.51 0.75 30.44
N VAL A 117 -12.29 0.24 29.47
CA VAL A 117 -12.62 -1.19 29.31
C VAL A 117 -11.37 -2.07 29.13
N THR A 118 -10.25 -1.49 28.68
CA THR A 118 -8.99 -2.20 28.38
C THR A 118 -7.82 -1.82 29.30
N LYS A 119 -7.94 -0.78 30.12
CA LYS A 119 -6.85 -0.31 31.00
C LYS A 119 -7.40 0.36 32.26
N ILE A 120 -7.06 -0.19 33.42
CA ILE A 120 -7.43 0.44 34.69
C ILE A 120 -6.38 1.50 35.01
N SER A 121 -6.68 2.77 34.73
CA SER A 121 -5.83 3.92 35.05
C SER A 121 -6.43 4.71 36.23
N GLY A 122 -5.58 5.26 37.11
CA GLY A 122 -6.06 6.16 38.17
C GLY A 122 -6.57 5.48 39.46
N LEU A 123 -6.22 4.23 39.75
CA LEU A 123 -6.61 3.56 41.02
C LEU A 123 -6.22 4.35 42.27
N ASN A 124 -5.08 5.08 42.25
CA ASN A 124 -4.67 5.95 43.36
C ASN A 124 -5.65 7.11 43.61
N THR A 125 -6.42 7.52 42.59
CA THR A 125 -7.41 8.61 42.70
C THR A 125 -8.76 8.16 43.27
N LEU A 126 -9.07 6.85 43.28
CA LEU A 126 -10.23 6.32 44.00
C LEU A 126 -10.11 6.56 45.52
N LEU A 127 -8.88 6.55 46.05
CA LEU A 127 -8.62 6.79 47.48
C LEU A 127 -8.26 8.24 47.79
N SER A 128 -7.51 8.91 46.90
CA SER A 128 -6.94 10.25 47.16
C SER A 128 -7.75 11.42 46.60
N GLY A 129 -8.82 11.15 45.84
CA GLY A 129 -9.58 12.17 45.12
C GLY A 129 -8.89 12.69 43.85
N ALA A 130 -9.56 13.59 43.13
CA ALA A 130 -8.99 14.24 41.94
C ALA A 130 -7.87 15.20 42.35
N TYR A 131 -6.89 15.38 41.46
CA TYR A 131 -5.79 16.30 41.66
C TYR A 131 -5.53 17.11 40.39
N ILE A 132 -4.92 18.27 40.54
CA ILE A 132 -4.50 19.11 39.41
C ILE A 132 -3.05 18.75 39.11
N THR A 133 -2.70 18.64 37.83
CA THR A 133 -1.31 18.45 37.42
C THR A 133 -0.85 19.56 36.51
N ILE A 134 0.47 19.72 36.41
CA ILE A 134 1.11 20.66 35.49
C ILE A 134 2.03 19.92 34.52
N ASP A 135 2.08 20.40 33.29
CA ASP A 135 3.11 20.14 32.30
C ASP A 135 3.86 21.45 32.02
N PRO A 136 5.09 21.62 32.55
CA PRO A 136 5.85 22.85 32.40
C PRO A 136 6.15 23.16 30.94
N ALA A 137 6.22 24.44 30.61
CA ALA A 137 6.66 24.89 29.29
C ALA A 137 8.00 24.27 28.89
N LYS A 138 8.10 23.84 27.62
CA LYS A 138 9.33 23.24 27.07
C LYS A 138 10.51 24.23 27.07
N ASP A 139 10.23 25.50 26.80
CA ASP A 139 11.22 26.58 26.84
C ASP A 139 11.31 27.18 28.24
N GLN A 140 12.44 26.92 28.91
CA GLN A 140 12.68 27.43 30.26
C GLN A 140 13.08 28.91 30.32
N ASN A 141 13.23 29.58 29.17
CA ASN A 141 13.50 31.02 29.13
C ASN A 141 12.23 31.87 29.09
N GLN A 142 11.06 31.25 28.98
CA GLN A 142 9.79 31.95 28.99
C GLN A 142 9.54 32.66 30.33
N ASP A 143 8.87 33.81 30.24
CA ASP A 143 8.49 34.63 31.40
C ASP A 143 7.55 33.86 32.34
N TYR A 144 7.61 34.21 33.62
CA TYR A 144 6.68 33.68 34.62
C TYR A 144 5.26 34.16 34.35
N GLN A 145 4.30 33.26 34.46
CA GLN A 145 2.88 33.54 34.31
C GLN A 145 2.14 33.10 35.57
N TYR A 146 1.14 33.88 36.00
CA TYR A 146 0.37 33.62 37.23
C TYR A 146 -1.12 33.37 36.97
N HIS A 147 -1.58 33.57 35.73
CA HIS A 147 -2.95 33.32 35.31
C HIS A 147 -2.92 32.34 34.15
N PHE A 148 -3.61 31.20 34.28
CA PHE A 148 -3.58 30.13 33.29
C PHE A 148 -4.99 29.72 32.90
N VAL A 149 -5.12 29.18 31.69
CA VAL A 149 -6.32 28.46 31.25
C VAL A 149 -5.97 26.99 31.29
N GLY A 150 -6.74 26.23 32.06
CA GLY A 150 -6.59 24.79 32.18
C GLY A 150 -7.22 24.07 31.00
N LEU A 151 -6.61 22.95 30.62
CA LEU A 151 -7.13 22.04 29.60
C LEU A 151 -8.28 21.23 30.18
N SER A 152 -9.36 21.10 29.41
CA SER A 152 -10.55 20.33 29.78
C SER A 152 -10.26 18.81 29.81
N ASP A 153 -9.34 18.35 28.97
CA ASP A 153 -8.88 16.96 28.92
C ASP A 153 -7.35 16.85 29.08
N PRO A 154 -6.86 15.74 29.67
CA PRO A 154 -5.43 15.48 29.76
C PRO A 154 -4.81 15.39 28.36
N PRO A 155 -3.64 16.02 28.13
CA PRO A 155 -2.92 15.84 26.89
C PRO A 155 -2.49 14.37 26.76
N ILE A 156 -2.58 13.81 25.54
CA ILE A 156 -2.17 12.43 25.25
C ILE A 156 -0.67 12.22 25.57
N THR A 157 0.15 13.25 25.39
CA THR A 157 1.56 13.24 25.72
C THR A 157 2.01 14.60 26.24
N THR A 158 2.80 14.59 27.30
CA THR A 158 3.37 15.80 27.92
C THR A 158 4.51 16.39 27.09
N GLN A 159 4.73 17.70 27.19
CA GLN A 159 5.75 18.46 26.50
C GLN A 159 7.16 18.02 26.90
N ASP A 160 7.33 17.58 28.16
CA ASP A 160 8.60 17.13 28.71
C ASP A 160 8.99 15.70 28.31
N LYS A 161 8.08 14.94 27.69
CA LYS A 161 8.34 13.55 27.31
C LYS A 161 9.34 13.49 26.16
N PRO A 162 10.47 12.75 26.30
CA PRO A 162 11.47 12.64 25.25
C PRO A 162 10.93 11.80 24.08
N GLY A 163 11.11 12.30 22.86
CA GLY A 163 10.60 11.69 21.64
C GLY A 163 10.58 12.68 20.48
N LEU A 164 9.83 12.32 19.44
CA LEU A 164 9.74 13.07 18.19
C LEU A 164 8.27 13.29 17.82
N ARG A 165 7.89 14.55 17.58
CA ARG A 165 6.56 14.89 17.05
C ARG A 165 6.64 15.01 15.54
N LEU A 166 5.65 14.49 14.84
CA LEU A 166 5.53 14.55 13.38
C LEU A 166 4.10 14.95 13.04
N THR A 167 3.92 15.50 11.84
CA THR A 167 2.57 15.77 11.31
C THR A 167 2.37 14.93 10.06
N LEU A 168 1.36 14.09 10.06
CA LEU A 168 1.04 13.22 8.93
C LEU A 168 -0.12 13.82 8.13
N LEU A 169 0.02 13.85 6.82
CA LEU A 169 -0.94 14.39 5.87
C LEU A 169 -1.73 13.24 5.25
N ALA A 170 -3.04 13.21 5.48
CA ALA A 170 -3.94 12.22 4.91
C ALA A 170 -5.01 12.90 4.04
N GLU A 171 -5.38 12.29 2.92
CA GLU A 171 -6.50 12.77 2.08
C GLU A 171 -7.86 12.63 2.79
N LYS A 172 -7.96 11.69 3.74
CA LYS A 172 -9.21 11.39 4.45
C LYS A 172 -8.95 10.96 5.89
N SER A 173 -9.88 11.32 6.77
CA SER A 173 -9.89 10.87 8.16
C SER A 173 -10.47 9.45 8.21
N THR A 174 -9.61 8.43 8.13
CA THR A 174 -10.06 7.03 8.27
C THR A 174 -9.58 6.47 9.60
N ALA A 175 -10.48 6.33 10.58
CA ALA A 175 -10.24 5.62 11.84
C ALA A 175 -9.00 6.07 12.65
N PHE A 176 -8.68 7.37 12.62
CA PHE A 176 -7.63 7.97 13.46
C PHE A 176 -8.27 8.69 14.64
N TYR A 177 -8.02 8.20 15.85
CA TYR A 177 -8.50 8.82 17.08
C TYR A 177 -7.30 9.31 17.92
N PRO A 178 -7.40 10.46 18.60
CA PRO A 178 -6.42 10.83 19.62
C PRO A 178 -6.23 9.68 20.62
N GLY A 179 -4.99 9.27 20.84
CA GLY A 179 -4.63 8.12 21.68
C GLY A 179 -4.44 6.79 20.93
N SER A 180 -4.86 6.65 19.66
CA SER A 180 -4.55 5.46 18.85
C SER A 180 -3.04 5.29 18.71
N ALA A 181 -2.56 4.04 18.64
CA ALA A 181 -1.13 3.75 18.62
C ALA A 181 -0.49 3.95 17.24
N VAL A 182 0.79 4.31 17.26
CA VAL A 182 1.68 4.27 16.10
C VAL A 182 2.57 3.04 16.23
N TYR A 183 2.60 2.21 15.20
CA TYR A 183 3.26 0.90 15.17
C TYR A 183 4.50 0.91 14.29
N TYR A 184 5.51 0.17 14.72
CA TYR A 184 6.65 -0.22 13.90
C TYR A 184 6.79 -1.74 13.97
N LYS A 185 6.70 -2.42 12.82
CA LYS A 185 6.73 -3.89 12.74
C LYS A 185 5.76 -4.58 13.72
N GLY A 186 4.55 -4.04 13.83
CA GLY A 186 3.50 -4.55 14.73
C GLY A 186 3.65 -4.17 16.21
N MET A 187 4.73 -3.50 16.62
CA MET A 187 4.94 -3.07 18.00
C MET A 187 4.54 -1.60 18.20
N PRO A 188 3.77 -1.24 19.25
CA PRO A 188 3.40 0.14 19.52
C PRO A 188 4.62 0.94 19.99
N VAL A 189 4.98 1.99 19.26
CA VAL A 189 6.15 2.85 19.51
C VAL A 189 5.78 4.31 19.76
N GLY A 190 4.55 4.72 19.45
CA GLY A 190 4.05 6.09 19.58
C GLY A 190 2.53 6.14 19.71
N ASN A 191 1.97 7.35 19.74
CA ASN A 191 0.52 7.58 19.75
C ASN A 191 0.16 8.78 18.88
N ILE A 192 -1.09 8.82 18.42
CA ILE A 192 -1.70 9.99 17.79
C ILE A 192 -2.03 11.02 18.88
N GLU A 193 -1.49 12.24 18.78
CA GLU A 193 -1.79 13.35 19.69
C GLU A 193 -3.07 14.06 19.27
N ARG A 194 -3.20 14.41 17.98
CA ARG A 194 -4.32 15.22 17.45
C ARG A 194 -4.67 14.86 16.01
N VAL A 195 -5.93 15.10 15.64
CA VAL A 195 -6.44 14.99 14.26
C VAL A 195 -7.26 16.26 13.95
N TYR A 196 -6.93 16.96 12.87
CA TYR A 196 -7.57 18.22 12.49
C TYR A 196 -7.46 18.45 10.98
N PHE A 197 -8.28 19.33 10.43
CA PHE A 197 -8.14 19.74 9.02
C PHE A 197 -7.02 20.76 8.88
N SER A 198 -6.32 20.76 7.74
CA SER A 198 -5.52 21.90 7.32
C SER A 198 -6.41 23.13 7.08
N ASP A 199 -5.82 24.32 7.11
CA ASP A 199 -6.56 25.58 6.97
C ASP A 199 -7.28 25.70 5.61
N ASP A 200 -6.76 25.05 4.58
CA ASP A 200 -7.33 24.95 3.24
C ASP A 200 -8.34 23.79 3.07
N TYR A 201 -8.53 22.98 4.11
CA TYR A 201 -9.36 21.76 4.12
C TYR A 201 -8.98 20.70 3.06
N LEU A 202 -7.82 20.82 2.41
CA LEU A 202 -7.34 19.84 1.43
C LEU A 202 -6.78 18.57 2.10
N TRP A 203 -6.31 18.70 3.34
CA TRP A 203 -5.65 17.62 4.06
C TRP A 203 -6.24 17.45 5.46
N VAL A 204 -6.27 16.20 5.91
CA VAL A 204 -6.40 15.86 7.32
C VAL A 204 -4.99 15.76 7.90
N LYS A 205 -4.66 16.66 8.83
CA LYS A 205 -3.41 16.66 9.58
C LYS A 205 -3.55 15.79 10.83
N VAL A 206 -2.61 14.87 11.01
CA VAL A 206 -2.54 13.95 12.15
C VAL A 206 -1.22 14.18 12.86
N ASP A 207 -1.25 14.85 14.01
CA ASP A 207 -0.05 15.02 14.82
C ASP A 207 0.20 13.73 15.61
N VAL A 208 1.41 13.19 15.48
CA VAL A 208 1.82 11.94 16.14
C VAL A 208 3.06 12.16 16.97
N PHE A 209 3.14 11.44 18.09
CA PHE A 209 4.31 11.42 18.97
C PHE A 209 4.95 10.03 18.98
N ILE A 210 6.22 9.94 18.59
CA ILE A 210 7.04 8.73 18.65
C ILE A 210 7.92 8.80 19.89
N ASN A 211 7.79 7.82 20.79
CA ASN A 211 8.51 7.82 22.06
C ASN A 211 10.03 7.60 21.84
N ALA A 212 10.87 8.19 22.70
CA ALA A 212 12.26 7.72 22.83
C ALA A 212 12.32 6.31 23.47
N PRO A 213 13.25 5.43 23.03
CA PRO A 213 14.29 5.63 22.01
C PRO A 213 13.83 5.41 20.56
N HIS A 214 12.58 4.99 20.33
CA HIS A 214 12.06 4.60 19.02
C HIS A 214 11.99 5.73 17.99
N HIS A 215 12.05 7.00 18.40
CA HIS A 215 12.12 8.14 17.47
C HIS A 215 13.28 8.03 16.45
N GLN A 216 14.36 7.31 16.78
CA GLN A 216 15.51 7.09 15.89
C GLN A 216 15.22 6.19 14.69
N LEU A 217 14.07 5.49 14.71
CA LEU A 217 13.59 4.66 13.61
C LEU A 217 13.00 5.50 12.48
N ILE A 218 12.59 6.74 12.77
CA ILE A 218 12.04 7.66 11.77
C ILE A 218 13.19 8.31 10.99
N ARG A 219 13.09 8.24 9.68
CA ARG A 219 14.04 8.76 8.71
C ARG A 219 13.30 9.52 7.60
N GLN A 220 14.03 10.26 6.76
CA GLN A 220 13.40 11.05 5.69
C GLN A 220 12.59 10.18 4.73
N ASN A 221 13.05 8.95 4.47
CA ASN A 221 12.34 8.01 3.59
C ASN A 221 11.32 7.11 4.32
N SER A 222 11.03 7.35 5.61
CA SER A 222 9.99 6.61 6.31
C SER A 222 8.63 6.79 5.64
N LYS A 223 7.91 5.69 5.48
CA LYS A 223 6.57 5.66 4.89
C LYS A 223 5.56 5.27 5.96
N PHE A 224 4.45 6.01 6.02
CA PHE A 224 3.39 5.80 6.99
C PHE A 224 2.12 5.33 6.29
N TRP A 225 1.39 4.39 6.88
CA TRP A 225 0.10 3.94 6.37
C TRP A 225 -0.89 3.66 7.49
N SER A 226 -2.19 3.67 7.14
CA SER A 226 -3.24 3.22 8.05
C SER A 226 -3.06 1.74 8.38
N ALA A 227 -2.90 1.41 9.66
CA ALA A 227 -2.82 0.04 10.15
C ALA A 227 -4.19 -0.55 10.51
N GLY A 228 -5.25 0.26 10.44
CA GLY A 228 -6.63 -0.15 10.74
C GLY A 228 -7.39 -0.62 9.51
N GLY A 229 -8.21 -1.66 9.69
CA GLY A 229 -9.10 -2.23 8.67
C GLY A 229 -8.54 -3.51 8.01
N ILE A 230 -9.42 -4.29 7.38
CA ILE A 230 -9.05 -5.47 6.60
C ILE A 230 -8.87 -5.04 5.14
N SER A 231 -7.65 -5.07 4.62
CA SER A 231 -7.44 -4.94 3.17
C SER A 231 -7.50 -6.31 2.52
N VAL A 232 -8.59 -6.59 1.81
CA VAL A 232 -8.71 -7.79 0.97
C VAL A 232 -8.36 -7.38 -0.46
N LYS A 233 -7.29 -7.95 -1.00
CA LYS A 233 -6.95 -7.78 -2.42
C LYS A 233 -7.22 -9.09 -3.15
N THR A 234 -7.95 -8.99 -4.24
CA THR A 234 -8.14 -10.10 -5.17
C THR A 234 -7.15 -9.92 -6.29
N SER A 235 -6.14 -10.78 -6.37
CA SER A 235 -5.14 -10.79 -7.43
C SER A 235 -5.43 -11.93 -8.42
N ALA A 236 -4.78 -11.92 -9.57
CA ALA A 236 -4.85 -13.04 -10.52
C ALA A 236 -4.35 -14.36 -9.91
N ASN A 237 -3.58 -14.29 -8.81
CA ASN A 237 -3.04 -15.44 -8.08
C ASN A 237 -3.92 -15.91 -6.92
N GLY A 238 -5.02 -15.21 -6.59
CA GLY A 238 -5.93 -15.57 -5.50
C GLY A 238 -6.34 -14.40 -4.61
N ILE A 239 -6.58 -14.68 -3.33
CA ILE A 239 -6.99 -13.70 -2.33
C ILE A 239 -5.81 -13.44 -1.38
N ASP A 240 -5.31 -12.21 -1.38
CA ASP A 240 -4.28 -11.74 -0.47
C ASP A 240 -4.93 -10.96 0.68
N VAL A 241 -4.76 -11.45 1.91
CA VAL A 241 -5.25 -10.81 3.13
C VAL A 241 -4.06 -10.30 3.93
N ALA A 242 -3.96 -8.98 4.09
CA ALA A 242 -2.93 -8.35 4.92
C ALA A 242 -3.55 -7.87 6.23
N LEU A 243 -2.91 -8.24 7.35
CA LEU A 243 -3.29 -7.88 8.73
C LEU A 243 -2.04 -7.34 9.43
N GLU A 244 -2.07 -6.09 9.88
CA GLU A 244 -0.93 -5.44 10.56
C GLU A 244 -0.90 -5.77 12.05
N SER A 245 -2.04 -5.63 12.74
CA SER A 245 -2.21 -5.96 14.17
C SER A 245 -3.70 -6.19 14.48
N ILE A 246 -3.99 -7.16 15.35
CA ILE A 246 -5.36 -7.44 15.81
C ILE A 246 -5.89 -6.27 16.65
N GLU A 247 -5.03 -5.64 17.44
CA GLU A 247 -5.35 -4.44 18.21
C GLU A 247 -5.65 -3.25 17.29
N ALA A 248 -4.86 -3.06 16.23
CA ALA A 248 -5.08 -2.02 15.23
C ALA A 248 -6.41 -2.21 14.44
N LEU A 249 -6.91 -3.44 14.33
CA LEU A 249 -8.21 -3.72 13.72
C LEU A 249 -9.37 -3.10 14.53
N VAL A 250 -9.26 -3.08 15.86
CA VAL A 250 -10.32 -2.62 16.76
C VAL A 250 -10.14 -1.15 17.15
N ALA A 251 -8.91 -0.74 17.46
CA ALA A 251 -8.60 0.60 17.97
C ALA A 251 -8.12 1.58 16.87
N GLY A 252 -7.94 1.10 15.64
CA GLY A 252 -7.26 1.84 14.58
C GLY A 252 -5.78 2.03 14.89
N GLY A 253 -5.08 2.75 14.01
CA GLY A 253 -3.69 3.09 14.22
C GLY A 253 -2.94 3.39 12.94
N ILE A 254 -1.67 3.76 13.09
CA ILE A 254 -0.78 4.10 12.00
C ILE A 254 0.44 3.20 12.09
N ALA A 255 0.83 2.56 11.01
CA ALA A 255 2.09 1.84 10.92
C ALA A 255 3.08 2.61 10.07
N PHE A 256 4.37 2.42 10.33
CA PHE A 256 5.42 2.93 9.45
C PHE A 256 6.57 1.96 9.34
N GLU A 257 7.27 2.04 8.21
CA GLU A 257 8.57 1.41 7.98
C GLU A 257 9.42 2.33 7.10
N THR A 258 10.73 2.13 7.16
CA THR A 258 11.67 2.73 6.20
C THR A 258 12.14 1.61 5.27
N PRO A 259 11.85 1.69 3.95
CA PRO A 259 12.28 0.67 2.99
C PRO A 259 13.78 0.44 3.05
N ILE A 260 14.21 -0.82 3.04
CA ILE A 260 15.61 -1.21 3.27
C ILE A 260 16.53 -0.62 2.19
N GLU A 261 16.04 -0.53 0.96
CA GLU A 261 16.79 0.02 -0.18
C GLU A 261 17.07 1.51 -0.05
N LEU A 262 16.27 2.23 0.76
CA LEU A 262 16.39 3.66 1.00
C LEU A 262 17.11 3.99 2.30
N LEU A 263 17.53 2.99 3.08
CA LEU A 263 18.25 3.21 4.34
C LEU A 263 19.67 3.74 4.12
N LEU A 264 20.26 3.47 2.95
CA LEU A 264 21.60 3.93 2.60
C LEU A 264 21.56 5.45 2.39
N ASN A 265 22.26 6.18 3.26
CA ASN A 265 22.31 7.65 3.32
C ASN A 265 21.01 8.35 3.76
N ASP A 266 20.12 7.66 4.49
CA ASP A 266 18.90 8.27 5.02
C ASP A 266 19.16 9.12 6.27
N GLU A 267 18.80 10.39 6.21
CA GLU A 267 19.02 11.35 7.29
C GLU A 267 17.98 11.21 8.41
N ALA A 268 18.37 11.58 9.63
CA ALA A 268 17.43 11.70 10.74
C ALA A 268 16.51 12.91 10.52
N VAL A 269 15.25 12.79 10.93
CA VAL A 269 14.29 13.90 10.81
C VAL A 269 14.19 14.72 12.07
N THR A 270 13.77 15.97 11.92
CA THR A 270 13.50 16.89 13.04
C THR A 270 12.04 16.86 13.44
N SER A 271 11.74 17.40 14.63
CA SER A 271 10.35 17.53 15.09
C SER A 271 9.51 18.39 14.13
N HIS A 272 8.25 18.02 13.96
CA HIS A 272 7.25 18.62 13.06
C HIS A 272 7.56 18.46 11.57
N THR A 273 8.42 17.51 11.21
CA THR A 273 8.56 17.09 9.81
C THR A 273 7.23 16.50 9.34
N GLU A 274 6.81 16.89 8.14
CA GLU A 274 5.57 16.41 7.53
C GLU A 274 5.81 15.15 6.70
N PHE A 275 4.90 14.17 6.81
CA PHE A 275 4.91 12.96 6.00
C PHE A 275 3.54 12.67 5.42
N PHE A 276 3.46 12.01 4.27
CA PHE A 276 2.18 11.51 3.77
C PHE A 276 1.76 10.22 4.49
N LEU A 277 0.47 10.14 4.84
CA LEU A 277 -0.17 8.97 5.41
C LEU A 277 -0.96 8.24 4.32
N TYR A 278 -0.48 7.07 3.93
CA TYR A 278 -1.07 6.28 2.85
C TYR A 278 -2.21 5.39 3.36
N PRO A 279 -3.15 4.99 2.47
CA PRO A 279 -4.24 4.11 2.87
C PRO A 279 -3.81 2.70 3.29
N ASN A 280 -2.70 2.19 2.75
CA ASN A 280 -2.15 0.87 3.09
C ASN A 280 -0.66 0.77 2.69
N LYS A 281 0.01 -0.28 3.21
CA LYS A 281 1.43 -0.56 2.95
C LYS A 281 1.78 -0.64 1.47
N THR A 282 0.94 -1.29 0.65
CA THR A 282 1.25 -1.44 -0.79
C THR A 282 1.32 -0.08 -1.48
N ILE A 283 0.35 0.82 -1.25
CA ILE A 283 0.37 2.15 -1.85
C ILE A 283 1.57 2.95 -1.36
N ALA A 284 1.91 2.83 -0.07
CA ALA A 284 3.07 3.50 0.51
C ALA A 284 4.39 3.11 -0.16
N TYR A 285 4.53 1.83 -0.54
CA TYR A 285 5.71 1.28 -1.22
C TYR A 285 5.70 1.57 -2.73
N GLU A 286 4.54 1.64 -3.38
CA GLU A 286 4.48 1.99 -4.80
C GLU A 286 4.96 3.41 -5.09
N GLN A 287 4.82 4.34 -4.13
CA GLN A 287 5.37 5.70 -4.26
C GLN A 287 6.89 5.77 -4.05
N GLN A 288 7.58 4.63 -3.84
CA GLN A 288 9.04 4.54 -3.83
C GLN A 288 9.63 4.57 -5.25
N PHE A 289 8.84 4.23 -6.26
CA PHE A 289 9.29 4.26 -7.65
C PHE A 289 9.19 5.71 -8.16
N GLY A 290 10.34 6.40 -8.21
CA GLY A 290 10.48 7.85 -8.24
C GLY A 290 9.72 8.57 -9.34
N LYS A 291 10.41 8.92 -10.43
CA LYS A 291 9.77 9.71 -11.50
C LYS A 291 8.76 8.87 -12.28
N LYS A 292 7.57 9.44 -12.46
CA LYS A 292 6.46 8.84 -13.20
C LYS A 292 6.30 9.56 -14.52
N GLN A 293 6.24 8.79 -15.59
CA GLN A 293 5.94 9.32 -16.92
C GLN A 293 4.59 8.77 -17.38
N LEU A 294 3.72 9.66 -17.84
CA LEU A 294 2.41 9.32 -18.37
C LEU A 294 2.49 9.03 -19.87
N PHE A 295 1.74 8.03 -20.31
CA PHE A 295 1.60 7.60 -21.70
C PHE A 295 0.15 7.35 -22.04
N VAL A 296 -0.17 7.56 -23.32
CA VAL A 296 -1.49 7.23 -23.88
C VAL A 296 -1.34 6.19 -24.96
N SER A 297 -2.23 5.19 -24.95
CA SER A 297 -2.39 4.24 -26.04
C SER A 297 -3.83 4.16 -26.49
N TYR A 298 -4.04 4.08 -27.80
CA TYR A 298 -5.37 3.95 -28.39
C TYR A 298 -5.64 2.49 -28.75
N PHE A 299 -6.74 1.92 -28.25
CA PHE A 299 -7.15 0.56 -28.59
C PHE A 299 -8.42 0.59 -29.46
N GLU A 300 -8.43 -0.19 -30.56
CA GLU A 300 -9.63 -0.46 -31.37
C GLU A 300 -10.40 -1.70 -30.88
N SER A 301 -9.77 -2.54 -30.03
CA SER A 301 -10.33 -3.82 -29.56
C SER A 301 -11.21 -3.67 -28.32
N ASN A 302 -11.97 -4.72 -27.98
CA ASN A 302 -12.72 -4.79 -26.73
C ASN A 302 -11.79 -4.74 -25.49
N ILE A 303 -11.89 -3.64 -24.74
CA ILE A 303 -11.13 -3.39 -23.51
C ILE A 303 -11.82 -3.90 -22.23
N SER A 304 -12.93 -4.64 -22.36
CA SER A 304 -13.62 -5.23 -21.20
C SER A 304 -12.65 -6.07 -20.36
N GLY A 305 -12.71 -5.87 -19.05
CA GLY A 305 -11.79 -6.47 -18.09
C GLY A 305 -10.58 -5.61 -17.74
N LEU A 306 -10.31 -4.54 -18.48
CA LEU A 306 -9.32 -3.53 -18.08
C LEU A 306 -9.97 -2.54 -17.10
N SER A 307 -9.33 -2.33 -15.94
CA SER A 307 -9.78 -1.38 -14.92
C SER A 307 -8.78 -0.25 -14.71
N THR A 308 -9.24 0.83 -14.08
CA THR A 308 -8.31 1.77 -13.42
C THR A 308 -7.46 1.01 -12.40
N ASP A 309 -6.20 1.38 -12.24
CA ASP A 309 -5.17 0.68 -11.47
C ASP A 309 -4.73 -0.71 -11.98
N ALA A 310 -5.22 -1.16 -13.13
CA ALA A 310 -4.68 -2.35 -13.79
C ALA A 310 -3.18 -2.21 -14.05
N GLN A 311 -2.46 -3.31 -14.03
CA GLN A 311 -0.99 -3.29 -14.08
C GLN A 311 -0.51 -3.06 -15.51
N VAL A 312 0.55 -2.26 -15.64
CA VAL A 312 1.37 -2.20 -16.84
C VAL A 312 2.59 -3.09 -16.62
N LEU A 313 2.75 -4.11 -17.44
CA LEU A 313 3.77 -5.14 -17.33
C LEU A 313 4.77 -5.01 -18.47
N MET A 314 6.05 -5.24 -18.21
CA MET A 314 7.07 -5.45 -19.24
C MET A 314 7.86 -6.68 -18.86
N ASN A 315 7.90 -7.68 -19.75
CA ASN A 315 8.50 -8.99 -19.47
C ASN A 315 8.03 -9.62 -18.14
N GLY A 316 6.74 -9.45 -17.81
CA GLY A 316 6.14 -9.96 -16.57
C GLY A 316 6.43 -9.14 -15.30
N ILE A 317 7.23 -8.06 -15.40
CA ILE A 317 7.53 -7.15 -14.29
C ILE A 317 6.56 -5.97 -14.36
N THR A 318 5.92 -5.63 -13.23
CA THR A 318 5.10 -4.41 -13.15
C THR A 318 5.99 -3.18 -13.30
N VAL A 319 5.75 -2.40 -14.34
CA VAL A 319 6.47 -1.14 -14.62
C VAL A 319 5.57 0.07 -14.50
N GLY A 320 4.27 -0.11 -14.27
CA GLY A 320 3.32 1.00 -14.26
C GLY A 320 1.88 0.62 -13.91
N LYS A 321 0.96 1.58 -14.03
CA LYS A 321 -0.47 1.44 -13.72
C LYS A 321 -1.38 2.26 -14.63
N VAL A 322 -2.56 1.73 -14.92
CA VAL A 322 -3.63 2.44 -15.62
C VAL A 322 -4.24 3.53 -14.74
N LYS A 323 -4.37 4.75 -15.27
CA LYS A 323 -4.96 5.91 -14.59
C LYS A 323 -6.36 6.24 -15.05
N ALA A 324 -6.57 6.21 -16.36
CA ALA A 324 -7.87 6.56 -16.92
C ALA A 324 -8.11 5.78 -18.21
N ILE A 325 -9.39 5.51 -18.45
CA ILE A 325 -9.91 4.84 -19.64
C ILE A 325 -11.05 5.72 -20.13
N GLN A 326 -10.99 6.15 -21.38
CA GLN A 326 -12.06 6.95 -21.99
C GLN A 326 -12.45 6.33 -23.33
N LEU A 327 -13.70 6.55 -23.73
CA LEU A 327 -14.21 6.12 -25.03
C LEU A 327 -14.33 7.34 -25.94
N MET A 328 -13.72 7.27 -27.11
CA MET A 328 -13.79 8.29 -28.14
C MET A 328 -14.50 7.72 -29.36
N PHE A 329 -15.44 8.49 -29.90
CA PHE A 329 -16.10 8.19 -31.16
C PHE A 329 -15.59 9.17 -32.20
N ASP A 330 -15.00 8.67 -33.28
CA ASP A 330 -14.66 9.49 -34.44
C ASP A 330 -15.86 9.52 -35.39
N PRO A 331 -16.57 10.66 -35.49
CA PRO A 331 -17.76 10.76 -36.32
C PRO A 331 -17.45 10.73 -37.83
N ILE A 332 -16.19 10.93 -38.22
CA ILE A 332 -15.77 10.96 -39.63
C ILE A 332 -15.47 9.54 -40.11
N SER A 333 -14.68 8.78 -39.37
CA SER A 333 -14.38 7.38 -39.70
C SER A 333 -15.47 6.40 -39.26
N GLY A 334 -16.38 6.83 -38.37
CA GLY A 334 -17.39 5.97 -37.76
C GLY A 334 -16.80 4.91 -36.80
N LYS A 335 -15.52 5.02 -36.48
CA LYS A 335 -14.81 4.10 -35.59
C LYS A 335 -14.80 4.61 -34.15
N THR A 336 -14.72 3.67 -33.23
CA THR A 336 -14.57 3.94 -31.80
C THR A 336 -13.15 3.60 -31.37
N TYR A 337 -12.53 4.52 -30.66
CA TYR A 337 -11.20 4.38 -30.10
C TYR A 337 -11.27 4.48 -28.59
N THR A 338 -10.47 3.68 -27.90
CA THR A 338 -10.36 3.74 -26.45
C THR A 338 -8.97 4.23 -26.07
N PRO A 339 -8.75 5.54 -25.85
CA PRO A 339 -7.54 6.03 -25.20
C PRO A 339 -7.45 5.50 -23.76
N VAL A 340 -6.31 4.90 -23.45
CA VAL A 340 -5.97 4.46 -22.11
C VAL A 340 -4.73 5.22 -21.66
N LEU A 341 -4.90 5.99 -20.58
CA LEU A 341 -3.82 6.72 -19.91
C LEU A 341 -3.22 5.84 -18.82
N TYR A 342 -1.91 5.69 -18.82
CA TYR A 342 -1.19 4.93 -17.79
C TYR A 342 0.14 5.58 -17.44
N GLU A 343 0.58 5.37 -16.19
CA GLU A 343 1.89 5.82 -15.71
C GLU A 343 2.90 4.68 -15.79
N ILE A 344 4.14 4.99 -16.17
CA ILE A 344 5.29 4.09 -16.10
C ILE A 344 6.30 4.70 -15.12
N TYR A 345 6.85 3.86 -14.25
CA TYR A 345 7.89 4.23 -13.29
C TYR A 345 9.26 4.18 -13.96
N GLU A 346 9.92 5.34 -14.11
CA GLU A 346 11.23 5.45 -14.78
C GLU A 346 12.30 4.59 -14.09
N ASP A 347 12.31 4.59 -12.75
CA ASP A 347 13.30 3.87 -11.94
C ASP A 347 13.18 2.34 -12.03
N ARG A 348 12.12 1.82 -12.67
CA ARG A 348 11.94 0.39 -12.94
C ARG A 348 12.57 -0.05 -14.27
N ILE A 349 13.03 0.90 -15.09
CA ILE A 349 13.61 0.64 -16.41
C ILE A 349 15.03 1.21 -16.45
N THR A 350 16.02 0.37 -16.15
CA THR A 350 17.44 0.75 -16.25
C THR A 350 17.95 0.52 -17.66
N VAL A 351 18.55 1.55 -18.27
CA VAL A 351 19.24 1.40 -19.55
C VAL A 351 20.64 0.85 -19.31
N LEU A 352 20.89 -0.35 -19.82
CA LEU A 352 22.24 -0.91 -19.86
C LEU A 352 23.07 -0.06 -20.84
N ASN A 353 24.23 0.44 -20.40
CA ASN A 353 25.16 1.33 -21.12
C ASN A 353 24.83 2.83 -21.18
N SER A 354 23.82 3.33 -20.47
CA SER A 354 23.77 4.78 -20.20
C SER A 354 24.82 5.09 -19.13
N SER A 355 25.90 5.75 -19.54
CA SER A 355 26.99 6.24 -18.70
C SER A 355 26.39 6.95 -17.48
N HIS A 356 26.29 6.26 -16.34
CA HIS A 356 26.06 6.92 -15.08
C HIS A 356 27.37 7.62 -14.75
N ASP A 357 27.49 8.86 -15.21
CA ASP A 357 28.49 9.78 -14.70
C ASP A 357 28.14 10.05 -13.23
N THR A 358 28.72 9.25 -12.34
CA THR A 358 28.68 9.45 -10.89
C THR A 358 29.60 10.60 -10.43
N SER A 359 30.03 11.46 -11.36
CA SER A 359 30.62 12.75 -11.05
C SER A 359 29.57 13.67 -10.42
N HIS A 360 29.55 13.71 -9.09
CA HIS A 360 29.12 14.90 -8.36
C HIS A 360 30.02 16.07 -8.76
N ASN A 361 29.71 16.79 -9.83
CA ASN A 361 30.26 18.12 -10.01
C ASN A 361 29.37 19.06 -10.84
N THR A 362 29.08 20.20 -10.19
CA THR A 362 28.64 21.49 -10.73
C THR A 362 27.35 21.55 -11.56
N ALA A 363 26.37 22.21 -10.95
CA ALA A 363 25.30 22.94 -11.61
C ALA A 363 25.86 23.79 -12.77
N ASN A 364 25.61 23.34 -14.01
CA ASN A 364 25.39 24.14 -15.23
C ASN A 364 25.44 23.29 -16.51
N ASP A 365 24.98 22.05 -16.50
CA ASP A 365 24.72 21.31 -17.74
C ASP A 365 23.27 20.84 -17.80
N THR A 366 22.41 21.71 -18.32
CA THR A 366 21.00 21.43 -18.59
C THR A 366 20.80 20.74 -19.95
N SER A 367 21.88 20.33 -20.63
CA SER A 367 21.81 20.03 -22.07
C SER A 367 21.90 18.54 -22.42
N ASN A 368 22.23 17.64 -21.49
CA ASN A 368 22.47 16.22 -21.81
C ASN A 368 21.87 15.20 -20.84
N ARG A 369 20.77 15.53 -20.15
CA ARG A 369 19.92 14.48 -19.56
C ARG A 369 19.06 13.91 -20.68
N THR A 370 19.39 12.71 -21.18
CA THR A 370 18.43 11.89 -21.94
C THR A 370 17.15 11.78 -21.12
N THR A 371 16.16 12.60 -21.45
CA THR A 371 14.84 12.56 -20.84
C THR A 371 14.26 11.16 -21.01
N ALA A 372 13.50 10.64 -20.04
CA ALA A 372 12.80 9.38 -20.22
C ALA A 372 11.92 9.39 -21.49
N ALA A 373 11.40 10.56 -21.89
CA ALA A 373 10.78 10.78 -23.20
C ALA A 373 11.68 10.46 -24.42
N SER A 374 12.97 10.85 -24.41
CA SER A 374 13.90 10.49 -25.50
C SER A 374 14.24 9.00 -25.52
N LEU A 375 14.34 8.38 -24.35
CA LEU A 375 14.52 6.92 -24.24
C LEU A 375 13.28 6.18 -24.74
N THR A 376 12.09 6.61 -24.36
CA THR A 376 10.85 5.98 -24.81
C THR A 376 10.66 6.14 -26.31
N ASN A 377 11.00 7.30 -26.89
CA ASN A 377 10.99 7.48 -28.34
C ASN A 377 11.95 6.50 -29.04
N GLN A 378 13.14 6.28 -28.48
CA GLN A 378 14.08 5.29 -28.99
C GLN A 378 13.55 3.86 -28.86
N LEU A 379 12.87 3.53 -27.77
CA LEU A 379 12.25 2.21 -27.57
C LEU A 379 11.06 2.01 -28.51
N ILE A 380 10.23 3.02 -28.75
CA ILE A 380 9.13 3.01 -29.73
C ILE A 380 9.69 2.77 -31.13
N GLN A 381 10.76 3.48 -31.52
CA GLN A 381 11.46 3.24 -32.79
C GLN A 381 12.05 1.83 -32.89
N SER A 382 12.39 1.24 -31.74
CA SER A 382 12.91 -0.13 -31.65
C SER A 382 11.81 -1.19 -31.54
N GLY A 383 10.53 -0.81 -31.70
CA GLY A 383 9.42 -1.77 -31.70
C GLY A 383 8.64 -1.90 -30.40
N LEU A 384 8.76 -0.95 -29.46
CA LEU A 384 7.97 -0.95 -28.23
C LEU A 384 6.50 -0.62 -28.52
N HIS A 385 5.60 -1.53 -28.15
CA HIS A 385 4.16 -1.35 -28.29
C HIS A 385 3.40 -1.93 -27.08
N ALA A 386 2.20 -1.41 -26.84
CA ALA A 386 1.29 -1.87 -25.81
C ALA A 386 0.30 -2.89 -26.39
N ARG A 387 0.02 -3.92 -25.60
CA ARG A 387 -0.98 -4.94 -25.90
C ARG A 387 -1.86 -5.16 -24.69
N LEU A 388 -3.13 -5.44 -24.93
CA LEU A 388 -4.01 -5.93 -23.88
C LEU A 388 -3.84 -7.43 -23.77
N VAL A 389 -3.57 -7.91 -22.55
CA VAL A 389 -3.39 -9.33 -22.26
C VAL A 389 -4.31 -9.70 -21.11
N THR A 390 -5.06 -10.78 -21.27
CA THR A 390 -5.91 -11.31 -20.20
C THR A 390 -5.06 -11.85 -19.07
N ALA A 391 -5.16 -11.21 -17.90
CA ALA A 391 -4.42 -11.54 -16.69
C ALA A 391 -5.09 -12.66 -15.89
N ASN A 392 -6.42 -12.73 -15.90
CA ASN A 392 -7.18 -13.78 -15.24
C ASN A 392 -8.33 -14.24 -16.12
N LEU A 393 -8.29 -15.51 -16.56
CA LEU A 393 -9.30 -16.09 -17.43
C LEU A 393 -10.66 -16.30 -16.73
N LEU A 394 -10.69 -16.41 -15.41
CA LEU A 394 -11.92 -16.63 -14.63
C LEU A 394 -12.72 -15.33 -14.48
N THR A 395 -12.03 -14.23 -14.17
CA THR A 395 -12.66 -12.92 -13.98
C THR A 395 -12.70 -12.10 -15.28
N GLY A 396 -11.95 -12.51 -16.30
CA GLY A 396 -11.76 -11.78 -17.54
C GLY A 396 -10.88 -10.52 -17.37
N SER A 397 -10.19 -10.34 -16.24
CA SER A 397 -9.41 -9.12 -16.00
C SER A 397 -8.21 -9.03 -16.95
N LYS A 398 -7.95 -7.83 -17.49
CA LYS A 398 -6.87 -7.55 -18.45
C LYS A 398 -5.82 -6.63 -17.85
N ASN A 399 -4.57 -6.79 -18.29
CA ASN A 399 -3.46 -5.88 -18.02
C ASN A 399 -2.92 -5.32 -19.35
N ILE A 400 -2.17 -4.22 -19.25
CA ILE A 400 -1.38 -3.71 -20.38
C ILE A 400 -0.01 -4.37 -20.32
N THR A 401 0.41 -5.02 -21.40
CA THR A 401 1.77 -5.56 -21.55
C THR A 401 2.52 -4.75 -22.59
N LEU A 402 3.69 -4.24 -22.22
CA LEU A 402 4.65 -3.61 -23.09
C LEU A 402 5.56 -4.69 -23.68
N ALA A 403 5.60 -4.80 -25.00
CA ALA A 403 6.37 -5.79 -25.72
C ALA A 403 7.19 -5.14 -26.84
N MET A 404 8.26 -5.83 -27.26
CA MET A 404 9.07 -5.45 -28.41
C MET A 404 8.67 -6.33 -29.61
N SER A 405 8.44 -5.72 -30.77
CA SER A 405 8.27 -6.45 -32.04
C SER A 405 8.86 -5.67 -33.21
N ASP A 406 9.43 -6.39 -34.17
CA ASP A 406 10.11 -5.80 -35.33
C ASP A 406 9.12 -5.27 -36.39
N ASN A 407 7.82 -5.54 -36.26
CA ASN A 407 6.81 -5.22 -37.27
C ASN A 407 5.49 -4.77 -36.61
N ILE A 408 5.45 -3.51 -36.20
CA ILE A 408 4.23 -2.86 -35.71
C ILE A 408 3.54 -2.17 -36.88
N ILE A 409 2.23 -2.39 -37.01
CA ILE A 409 1.36 -1.58 -37.88
C ILE A 409 0.58 -0.64 -36.95
N PRO A 410 1.09 0.58 -36.66
CA PRO A 410 0.41 1.50 -35.75
C PRO A 410 -0.91 1.98 -36.35
N LEU A 411 -1.85 2.28 -35.47
CA LEU A 411 -3.14 2.86 -35.87
C LEU A 411 -2.92 4.26 -36.48
N PRO A 412 -3.77 4.72 -37.42
CA PRO A 412 -3.65 6.04 -38.06
C PRO A 412 -3.53 7.21 -37.06
N LEU A 413 -4.20 7.11 -35.91
CA LEU A 413 -4.17 8.11 -34.83
C LEU A 413 -2.89 8.05 -33.97
N GLN A 414 -2.00 7.08 -34.22
CA GLN A 414 -0.75 6.85 -33.47
C GLN A 414 0.50 7.13 -34.31
N LEU A 415 0.35 7.75 -35.48
CA LEU A 415 1.49 8.25 -36.26
C LEU A 415 2.11 9.51 -35.64
N ALA A 416 1.38 10.20 -34.76
CA ALA A 416 1.92 11.28 -33.94
C ALA A 416 2.69 10.70 -32.74
N THR A 417 3.85 11.27 -32.41
CA THR A 417 4.65 10.87 -31.23
C THR A 417 4.05 11.38 -29.92
N VAL A 418 3.20 12.41 -30.00
CA VAL A 418 2.55 13.07 -28.86
C VAL A 418 1.07 13.23 -29.19
N ASP A 419 0.23 13.02 -28.19
CA ASP A 419 -1.20 13.16 -28.29
C ASP A 419 -1.61 14.63 -28.22
N ASP A 420 -2.28 15.14 -29.25
CA ASP A 420 -2.70 16.54 -29.33
C ASP A 420 -3.75 16.92 -28.27
N LEU A 421 -4.47 15.95 -27.70
CA LEU A 421 -5.52 16.17 -26.71
C LEU A 421 -4.97 16.23 -25.29
N THR A 422 -4.06 15.33 -24.94
CA THR A 422 -3.52 15.20 -23.58
C THR A 422 -2.11 15.77 -23.41
N GLY A 423 -1.38 15.98 -24.51
CA GLY A 423 0.02 16.39 -24.50
C GLY A 423 1.00 15.30 -24.07
N TYR A 424 0.54 14.06 -23.88
CA TYR A 424 1.38 12.93 -23.46
C TYR A 424 1.90 12.12 -24.66
N PRO A 425 3.06 11.45 -24.53
CA PRO A 425 3.58 10.59 -25.58
C PRO A 425 2.63 9.43 -25.90
N ILE A 426 2.46 9.14 -27.19
CA ILE A 426 1.65 8.02 -27.65
C ILE A 426 2.52 6.77 -27.71
N LEU A 427 2.08 5.69 -27.06
CA LEU A 427 2.69 4.38 -27.23
C LEU A 427 1.88 3.56 -28.23
N PRO A 428 2.49 3.05 -29.32
CA PRO A 428 1.78 2.28 -30.33
C PRO A 428 1.08 1.06 -29.74
N THR A 429 -0.03 0.63 -30.33
CA THR A 429 -0.74 -0.59 -29.93
C THR A 429 -0.79 -1.61 -31.05
N GLN A 430 -0.94 -2.88 -30.67
CA GLN A 430 -1.19 -3.97 -31.59
C GLN A 430 -2.44 -4.75 -31.16
N PRO A 431 -3.34 -5.11 -32.11
CA PRO A 431 -4.53 -5.93 -31.82
C PRO A 431 -4.17 -7.27 -31.15
N GLU A 432 -5.08 -7.77 -30.30
CA GLU A 432 -4.94 -9.05 -29.59
C GLU A 432 -5.11 -10.24 -30.56
N SER A 433 -4.27 -11.27 -30.46
CA SER A 433 -4.21 -12.37 -31.45
C SER A 433 -5.41 -13.32 -31.43
N LEU A 434 -6.18 -13.39 -30.34
CA LEU A 434 -7.29 -14.34 -30.19
C LEU A 434 -8.52 -13.95 -31.01
N GLU A 435 -8.76 -12.65 -31.18
CA GLU A 435 -9.83 -12.12 -32.03
C GLU A 435 -9.57 -12.52 -33.50
N THR A 436 -8.31 -12.39 -33.94
CA THR A 436 -7.85 -12.90 -35.25
C THR A 436 -8.06 -14.40 -35.45
N ILE A 437 -8.00 -15.24 -34.41
CA ILE A 437 -8.27 -16.68 -34.56
C ILE A 437 -9.75 -16.92 -34.85
N THR A 438 -10.65 -16.23 -34.14
CA THR A 438 -12.10 -16.34 -34.37
C THR A 438 -12.47 -15.84 -35.76
N ASP A 439 -11.92 -14.70 -36.16
CA ASP A 439 -12.11 -14.13 -37.50
C ASP A 439 -11.53 -15.04 -38.58
N SER A 440 -10.37 -15.66 -38.34
CA SER A 440 -9.76 -16.62 -39.26
C SER A 440 -10.59 -17.90 -39.38
N ILE A 441 -11.20 -18.38 -38.28
CA ILE A 441 -12.12 -19.53 -38.29
C ILE A 441 -13.39 -19.17 -39.08
N ALA A 442 -13.98 -17.99 -38.83
CA ALA A 442 -15.14 -17.53 -39.58
C ALA A 442 -14.83 -17.43 -41.09
N THR A 443 -13.68 -16.84 -41.44
CA THR A 443 -13.22 -16.71 -42.84
C THR A 443 -12.93 -18.08 -43.47
N PHE A 444 -12.40 -19.03 -42.71
CA PHE A 444 -12.15 -20.40 -43.19
C PHE A 444 -13.46 -21.16 -43.41
N VAL A 445 -14.44 -21.02 -42.52
CA VAL A 445 -15.80 -21.58 -42.66
C VAL A 445 -16.49 -21.00 -43.90
N ASP A 446 -16.38 -19.68 -44.11
CA ASP A 446 -16.92 -19.02 -45.30
C ASP A 446 -16.26 -19.51 -46.59
N LYS A 447 -14.95 -19.74 -46.57
CA LYS A 447 -14.22 -20.33 -47.71
C LYS A 447 -14.61 -21.80 -47.96
N ILE A 448 -14.85 -22.59 -46.92
CA ILE A 448 -15.35 -23.96 -47.06
C ILE A 448 -16.76 -23.97 -47.68
N ASN A 449 -17.65 -23.10 -47.20
CA ASN A 449 -19.02 -23.00 -47.70
C ASN A 449 -19.10 -22.58 -49.17
N GLN A 450 -18.06 -21.90 -49.67
CA GLN A 450 -17.95 -21.43 -51.06
C GLN A 450 -17.18 -22.41 -51.97
N MET A 451 -16.69 -23.55 -51.47
CA MET A 451 -16.04 -24.53 -52.33
C MET A 451 -17.05 -25.23 -53.25
N PRO A 452 -16.84 -25.22 -54.58
CA PRO A 452 -17.73 -25.88 -55.52
C PRO A 452 -17.50 -27.40 -55.50
N ILE A 453 -18.10 -28.10 -54.53
CA ILE A 453 -18.09 -29.58 -54.44
C ILE A 453 -18.60 -30.22 -55.75
N ASN A 454 -19.47 -29.51 -56.48
CA ASN A 454 -19.99 -29.95 -57.77
C ASN A 454 -18.89 -30.11 -58.84
N GLU A 455 -17.82 -29.30 -58.80
CA GLU A 455 -16.69 -29.44 -59.75
C GLU A 455 -15.81 -30.64 -59.43
N LEU A 456 -15.64 -30.97 -58.14
CA LEU A 456 -14.95 -32.18 -57.69
C LEU A 456 -15.69 -33.45 -58.11
N VAL A 457 -17.02 -33.47 -57.97
CA VAL A 457 -17.86 -34.60 -58.41
C VAL A 457 -17.85 -34.75 -59.94
N THR A 458 -17.84 -33.63 -60.67
CA THR A 458 -17.79 -33.66 -62.14
C THR A 458 -16.44 -34.18 -62.64
N SER A 459 -15.35 -33.78 -62.01
CA SER A 459 -13.99 -34.27 -62.32
C SER A 459 -13.82 -35.74 -61.96
N ALA A 460 -14.40 -36.21 -60.85
CA ALA A 460 -14.44 -37.62 -60.48
C ALA A 460 -15.25 -38.46 -61.48
N ASN A 461 -16.42 -37.97 -61.93
CA ASN A 461 -17.22 -38.66 -62.94
C ASN A 461 -16.53 -38.73 -64.31
N GLN A 462 -15.74 -37.73 -64.69
CA GLN A 462 -14.92 -37.76 -65.90
C GLN A 462 -13.76 -38.76 -65.81
N LEU A 463 -13.16 -38.94 -64.63
CA LEU A 463 -12.16 -39.98 -64.39
C LEU A 463 -12.78 -41.37 -64.43
N LEU A 464 -13.96 -41.57 -63.84
CA LEU A 464 -14.67 -42.84 -63.84
C LEU A 464 -15.17 -43.25 -65.24
N ASN A 465 -15.51 -42.29 -66.09
CA ASN A 465 -15.91 -42.56 -67.48
C ASN A 465 -14.73 -42.90 -68.40
N ASN A 466 -13.49 -42.54 -68.03
CA ASN A 466 -12.29 -42.73 -68.86
C ASN A 466 -11.37 -43.86 -68.36
N ALA A 467 -11.72 -44.53 -67.26
CA ALA A 467 -10.97 -45.67 -66.76
C ALA A 467 -11.60 -46.97 -67.27
N ASP A 468 -10.96 -47.56 -68.27
CA ASP A 468 -11.27 -48.91 -68.78
C ASP A 468 -11.24 -49.94 -67.63
N THR A 469 -12.02 -51.02 -67.80
CA THR A 469 -12.42 -52.19 -66.97
C THR A 469 -11.53 -52.71 -65.81
N THR A 470 -10.39 -52.10 -65.51
CA THR A 470 -9.42 -52.44 -64.47
C THR A 470 -9.72 -51.80 -63.11
N LEU A 471 -10.53 -50.73 -63.01
CA LEU A 471 -10.88 -50.11 -61.72
C LEU A 471 -12.03 -50.79 -60.96
N THR A 472 -12.77 -51.71 -61.59
CA THR A 472 -13.83 -52.48 -60.91
C THR A 472 -13.32 -53.46 -59.84
N GLN A 473 -12.00 -53.68 -59.74
CA GLN A 473 -11.39 -54.55 -58.72
C GLN A 473 -11.00 -53.81 -57.43
N LEU A 474 -10.86 -52.48 -57.47
CA LEU A 474 -10.62 -51.68 -56.28
C LEU A 474 -11.96 -51.33 -55.64
N ASN A 475 -12.35 -52.10 -54.63
CA ASN A 475 -13.59 -51.87 -53.90
C ASN A 475 -13.41 -50.67 -52.95
N LEU A 476 -13.51 -49.47 -53.49
CA LEU A 476 -13.39 -48.18 -52.78
C LEU A 476 -14.65 -47.83 -51.96
N GLN A 477 -15.76 -48.55 -52.19
CA GLN A 477 -17.04 -48.31 -51.53
C GLN A 477 -16.95 -48.32 -49.98
N PRO A 478 -16.26 -49.27 -49.32
CA PRO A 478 -16.15 -49.29 -47.86
C PRO A 478 -15.37 -48.09 -47.32
N THR A 479 -14.35 -47.62 -48.03
CA THR A 479 -13.55 -46.46 -47.65
C THR A 479 -14.34 -45.16 -47.79
N LEU A 480 -15.12 -45.03 -48.88
CA LEU A 480 -16.02 -43.90 -49.08
C LEU A 480 -17.17 -43.89 -48.06
N ASP A 481 -17.70 -45.05 -47.70
CA ASP A 481 -18.73 -45.19 -46.67
C ASP A 481 -18.17 -44.85 -45.28
N ALA A 482 -16.96 -45.31 -44.94
CA ALA A 482 -16.28 -44.97 -43.68
C ALA A 482 -15.95 -43.47 -43.59
N PHE A 483 -15.54 -42.85 -44.70
CA PHE A 483 -15.27 -41.42 -44.76
C PHE A 483 -16.57 -40.59 -44.67
N ASN A 484 -17.63 -40.98 -45.36
CA ASN A 484 -18.94 -40.34 -45.25
C ASN A 484 -19.53 -40.50 -43.84
N ALA A 485 -19.31 -41.63 -43.17
CA ALA A 485 -19.68 -41.81 -41.77
C ALA A 485 -18.92 -40.83 -40.86
N LEU A 486 -17.62 -40.63 -41.09
CA LEU A 486 -16.81 -39.65 -40.35
C LEU A 486 -17.30 -38.20 -40.56
N LEU A 487 -17.67 -37.85 -41.80
CA LEU A 487 -18.21 -36.53 -42.12
C LEU A 487 -19.60 -36.31 -41.49
N LYS A 488 -20.41 -37.37 -41.40
CA LYS A 488 -21.73 -37.34 -40.75
C LYS A 488 -21.62 -37.25 -39.22
N ASP A 489 -20.62 -37.90 -38.64
CA ASP A 489 -20.26 -37.79 -37.21
C ASP A 489 -19.52 -36.46 -36.89
N GLY A 490 -18.93 -35.82 -37.90
CA GLY A 490 -18.10 -34.61 -37.79
C GLY A 490 -18.83 -33.33 -37.33
N GLN A 491 -20.17 -33.33 -37.30
CA GLN A 491 -20.93 -32.25 -36.64
C GLN A 491 -20.78 -32.26 -35.11
N GLN A 492 -20.25 -33.34 -34.53
CA GLN A 492 -19.73 -33.39 -33.16
C GLN A 492 -18.33 -34.00 -33.17
N LEU A 493 -17.34 -33.21 -33.62
CA LEU A 493 -15.93 -33.63 -33.67
C LEU A 493 -15.37 -34.07 -32.30
N SER A 494 -15.99 -33.63 -31.20
CA SER A 494 -15.68 -34.08 -29.83
C SER A 494 -16.13 -35.52 -29.52
N GLN A 495 -17.05 -36.10 -30.30
CA GLN A 495 -17.60 -37.45 -30.12
C GLN A 495 -17.38 -38.34 -31.34
N ALA A 496 -16.54 -37.93 -32.30
CA ALA A 496 -16.08 -38.81 -33.37
C ALA A 496 -15.51 -40.08 -32.72
N SER A 497 -16.31 -41.14 -32.76
CA SER A 497 -16.10 -42.32 -31.95
C SER A 497 -14.78 -42.96 -32.32
N HIS A 498 -14.08 -43.50 -31.32
CA HIS A 498 -12.92 -44.36 -31.52
C HIS A 498 -13.19 -45.45 -32.57
N GLN A 499 -14.47 -45.85 -32.73
CA GLN A 499 -14.91 -46.83 -33.73
C GLN A 499 -14.88 -46.29 -35.17
N SER A 500 -15.26 -45.03 -35.41
CA SER A 500 -15.30 -44.45 -36.77
C SER A 500 -13.87 -44.25 -37.30
N ILE A 501 -12.94 -43.82 -36.44
CA ILE A 501 -11.51 -43.73 -36.78
C ILE A 501 -10.93 -45.12 -37.03
N GLN A 502 -11.23 -46.12 -36.19
CA GLN A 502 -10.76 -47.49 -36.40
C GLN A 502 -11.34 -48.13 -37.67
N GLN A 503 -12.59 -47.86 -38.01
CA GLN A 503 -13.21 -48.33 -39.26
C GLN A 503 -12.56 -47.71 -40.49
N LEU A 504 -12.21 -46.41 -40.42
CA LEU A 504 -11.47 -45.74 -41.48
C LEU A 504 -10.06 -46.33 -41.63
N THR A 505 -9.31 -46.50 -40.53
CA THR A 505 -7.99 -47.12 -40.57
C THR A 505 -8.04 -48.53 -41.16
N LYS A 506 -9.01 -49.35 -40.74
CA LYS A 506 -9.18 -50.72 -41.27
C LYS A 506 -9.57 -50.75 -42.74
N SER A 507 -10.41 -49.81 -43.17
CA SER A 507 -10.82 -49.70 -44.58
C SER A 507 -9.64 -49.26 -45.45
N ILE A 508 -8.82 -48.35 -44.95
CA ILE A 508 -7.61 -47.91 -45.66
C ILE A 508 -6.54 -49.00 -45.66
N GLU A 509 -6.33 -49.74 -44.56
CA GLU A 509 -5.44 -50.92 -44.56
C GLU A 509 -5.88 -51.97 -45.59
N THR A 510 -7.20 -52.18 -45.73
CA THR A 510 -7.75 -53.10 -46.72
C THR A 510 -7.52 -52.59 -48.14
N LEU A 511 -7.68 -51.28 -48.36
CA LEU A 511 -7.42 -50.64 -49.64
C LEU A 511 -5.93 -50.70 -50.00
N VAL A 512 -5.03 -50.42 -49.05
CA VAL A 512 -3.58 -50.53 -49.24
C VAL A 512 -3.21 -51.96 -49.62
N LYS A 513 -3.71 -52.98 -48.90
CA LYS A 513 -3.46 -54.41 -49.24
C LYS A 513 -4.01 -54.81 -50.61
N GLN A 514 -5.19 -54.33 -50.98
CA GLN A 514 -5.76 -54.58 -52.31
C GLN A 514 -4.93 -53.90 -53.40
N THR A 515 -4.45 -52.68 -53.13
CA THR A 515 -3.62 -51.93 -54.06
C THR A 515 -2.23 -52.56 -54.19
N GLU A 516 -1.61 -53.03 -53.10
CA GLU A 516 -0.37 -53.82 -53.12
C GLU A 516 -0.52 -55.09 -53.94
N SER A 517 -1.64 -55.81 -53.82
CA SER A 517 -1.90 -57.02 -54.61
C SER A 517 -2.10 -56.72 -56.10
N VAL A 518 -2.64 -55.55 -56.44
CA VAL A 518 -2.78 -55.09 -57.83
C VAL A 518 -1.41 -54.64 -58.36
N ILE A 519 -0.63 -53.91 -57.56
CA ILE A 519 0.72 -53.43 -57.88
C ILE A 519 1.71 -54.58 -58.08
N ALA A 520 1.61 -55.66 -57.28
CA ALA A 520 2.42 -56.87 -57.44
C ALA A 520 2.21 -57.58 -58.79
N GLY A 521 1.12 -57.27 -59.50
CA GLY A 521 0.84 -57.74 -60.86
C GLY A 521 1.51 -56.93 -61.98
N TYR A 522 2.20 -55.83 -61.66
CA TYR A 522 2.85 -54.93 -62.62
C TYR A 522 4.38 -54.86 -62.44
N SER A 523 5.09 -54.57 -63.53
CA SER A 523 6.56 -54.49 -63.55
C SER A 523 7.07 -53.20 -62.85
N PRO A 524 8.21 -53.25 -62.11
CA PRO A 524 8.77 -52.10 -61.38
C PRO A 524 9.09 -50.85 -62.20
N ASP A 525 9.23 -50.95 -63.53
CA ASP A 525 9.56 -49.81 -64.42
C ASP A 525 8.33 -49.04 -64.93
N ALA A 526 7.10 -49.41 -64.52
CA ALA A 526 5.90 -48.71 -64.96
C ALA A 526 5.74 -47.35 -64.23
N PRO A 527 5.46 -46.24 -64.93
CA PRO A 527 5.22 -44.93 -64.29
C PRO A 527 4.11 -44.94 -63.24
N LEU A 528 3.13 -45.83 -63.42
CA LEU A 528 2.02 -46.05 -62.49
C LEU A 528 2.46 -46.74 -61.19
N TYR A 529 3.51 -47.57 -61.23
CA TYR A 529 4.08 -48.24 -60.05
C TYR A 529 4.64 -47.20 -59.09
N HIS A 530 5.49 -46.28 -59.57
CA HIS A 530 6.08 -45.23 -58.74
C HIS A 530 5.02 -44.26 -58.20
N GLY A 531 4.10 -43.76 -59.05
CA GLY A 531 3.07 -42.82 -58.60
C GLY A 531 2.13 -43.39 -57.53
N LEU A 532 1.75 -44.67 -57.63
CA LEU A 532 0.90 -45.30 -56.62
C LEU A 532 1.68 -45.63 -55.34
N THR A 533 2.94 -46.05 -55.45
CA THR A 533 3.75 -46.38 -54.27
C THR A 533 4.07 -45.13 -53.45
N ASP A 534 4.37 -44.01 -54.10
CA ASP A 534 4.61 -42.73 -53.43
C ASP A 534 3.33 -42.20 -52.75
N THR A 535 2.19 -42.28 -53.45
CA THR A 535 0.89 -41.86 -52.89
C THR A 535 0.46 -42.75 -51.71
N LEU A 536 0.70 -44.06 -51.78
CA LEU A 536 0.42 -45.00 -50.68
C LEU A 536 1.34 -44.76 -49.48
N GLY A 537 2.61 -44.41 -49.72
CA GLY A 537 3.54 -44.01 -48.67
C GLY A 537 3.07 -42.76 -47.95
N GLU A 538 2.70 -41.72 -48.69
CA GLU A 538 2.23 -40.45 -48.11
C GLU A 538 0.87 -40.59 -47.40
N LEU A 539 -0.01 -41.46 -47.90
CA LEU A 539 -1.26 -41.83 -47.23
C LEU A 539 -0.99 -42.56 -45.90
N ASN A 540 -0.03 -43.48 -45.87
CA ASN A 540 0.36 -44.22 -44.68
C ASN A 540 0.99 -43.31 -43.60
N ASP A 541 1.80 -42.33 -44.02
CA ASP A 541 2.40 -41.34 -43.12
C ASP A 541 1.34 -40.39 -42.52
N THR A 542 0.34 -40.01 -43.32
CA THR A 542 -0.81 -39.21 -42.86
C THR A 542 -1.65 -39.99 -41.83
N LEU A 543 -1.87 -41.29 -42.05
CA LEU A 543 -2.61 -42.14 -41.11
C LEU A 543 -1.85 -42.39 -39.82
N SER A 544 -0.52 -42.53 -39.88
CA SER A 544 0.31 -42.61 -38.69
C SER A 544 0.22 -41.35 -37.85
N SER A 545 0.21 -40.18 -38.49
CA SER A 545 0.03 -38.88 -37.83
C SER A 545 -1.35 -38.74 -37.18
N LEU A 546 -2.42 -39.18 -37.86
CA LEU A 546 -3.78 -39.20 -37.31
C LEU A 546 -3.93 -40.20 -36.15
N LYS A 547 -3.25 -41.35 -36.21
CA LYS A 547 -3.22 -42.34 -35.12
C LYS A 547 -2.54 -41.75 -33.88
N ILE A 548 -1.41 -41.07 -34.05
CA ILE A 548 -0.70 -40.38 -32.96
C ILE A 548 -1.61 -39.31 -32.34
N LEU A 549 -2.27 -38.49 -33.16
CA LEU A 549 -3.23 -37.48 -32.69
C LEU A 549 -4.40 -38.10 -31.91
N SER A 550 -4.95 -39.22 -32.40
CA SER A 550 -6.02 -39.97 -31.72
C SER A 550 -5.56 -40.56 -30.39
N GLU A 551 -4.37 -41.16 -30.33
CA GLU A 551 -3.77 -41.65 -29.09
C GLU A 551 -3.53 -40.50 -28.10
N MET A 552 -3.12 -39.33 -28.59
CA MET A 552 -2.88 -38.13 -27.77
C MET A 552 -4.18 -37.56 -27.18
N LEU A 553 -5.24 -37.46 -28.00
CA LEU A 553 -6.60 -37.09 -27.58
C LEU A 553 -7.19 -38.06 -26.55
N THR A 554 -6.88 -39.35 -26.69
CA THR A 554 -7.41 -40.40 -25.79
C THR A 554 -6.65 -40.47 -24.47
N ARG A 555 -5.33 -40.20 -24.50
CA ARG A 555 -4.46 -40.32 -23.33
C ARG A 555 -4.43 -39.06 -22.47
N SER A 556 -4.74 -37.89 -23.01
CA SER A 556 -4.86 -36.63 -22.25
C SER A 556 -5.73 -35.62 -23.00
N PRO A 557 -7.07 -35.69 -22.89
CA PRO A 557 -7.97 -34.72 -23.52
C PRO A 557 -7.70 -33.27 -23.07
N ASP A 558 -7.14 -33.11 -21.87
CA ASP A 558 -6.76 -31.82 -21.27
C ASP A 558 -5.51 -31.18 -21.91
N ALA A 559 -4.72 -31.93 -22.70
CA ALA A 559 -3.49 -31.42 -23.33
C ALA A 559 -3.76 -30.33 -24.38
N LEU A 560 -4.94 -30.35 -25.00
CA LEU A 560 -5.42 -29.31 -25.93
C LEU A 560 -5.71 -27.97 -25.25
N ILE A 561 -6.01 -27.98 -23.94
CA ILE A 561 -6.39 -26.79 -23.18
C ILE A 561 -5.23 -26.26 -22.34
N PHE A 562 -4.33 -27.14 -21.86
CA PHE A 562 -3.31 -26.75 -20.86
C PHE A 562 -1.85 -26.84 -21.34
N GLY A 563 -1.59 -27.40 -22.53
CA GLY A 563 -0.23 -27.58 -23.06
C GLY A 563 0.60 -28.61 -22.28
N GLU A 564 1.50 -29.31 -22.97
CA GLU A 564 2.18 -30.51 -22.46
C GLU A 564 3.22 -30.27 -21.34
N ASN A 565 3.53 -29.01 -21.02
CA ASN A 565 4.70 -28.65 -20.20
C ASN A 565 4.53 -28.72 -18.68
N ARG A 566 3.42 -29.26 -18.13
CA ARG A 566 3.19 -29.26 -16.67
C ARG A 566 3.42 -30.58 -15.93
N ARG A 567 3.75 -31.69 -16.61
CA ARG A 567 3.99 -32.99 -15.93
C ARG A 567 5.45 -33.35 -15.69
N GLN A 568 6.42 -32.74 -16.39
CA GLN A 568 7.84 -33.10 -16.22
C GLN A 568 8.50 -32.54 -14.94
N GLN A 569 7.82 -31.70 -14.15
CA GLN A 569 8.34 -31.19 -12.87
C GLN A 569 7.78 -31.88 -11.62
N SER A 570 6.90 -32.87 -11.77
CA SER A 570 6.22 -33.52 -10.63
C SER A 570 6.53 -35.01 -10.46
N GLU A 571 7.61 -35.53 -11.05
CA GLU A 571 8.10 -36.89 -10.78
C GLU A 571 9.57 -36.89 -10.27
N GLN A 572 9.70 -36.71 -8.95
CA GLN A 572 10.67 -37.31 -8.01
C GLN A 572 12.16 -36.86 -7.96
N PRO A 573 12.84 -36.98 -6.79
CA PRO A 573 12.53 -37.91 -5.68
C PRO A 573 12.46 -37.32 -4.25
N GLN A 574 11.35 -37.64 -3.55
CA GLN A 574 11.36 -37.93 -2.11
C GLN A 574 11.95 -39.33 -1.91
N GLN A 575 13.28 -39.44 -1.94
CA GLN A 575 14.02 -40.58 -1.42
C GLN A 575 15.28 -40.05 -0.73
N GLN A 576 15.10 -39.42 0.44
CA GLN A 576 16.18 -39.13 1.40
C GLN A 576 15.61 -38.65 2.74
N ALA A 577 14.73 -39.44 3.36
CA ALA A 577 14.29 -39.19 4.74
C ALA A 577 13.82 -40.47 5.46
N THR A 578 14.50 -41.60 5.25
CA THR A 578 14.25 -42.80 6.07
C THR A 578 15.53 -43.61 6.26
N GLU A 579 16.60 -42.99 6.74
CA GLU A 579 17.81 -43.75 7.10
C GLU A 579 18.70 -43.00 8.10
N ARG A 580 18.15 -42.55 9.24
CA ARG A 580 18.92 -42.25 10.46
C ARG A 580 18.08 -42.41 11.72
N GLN A 581 17.64 -43.63 12.00
CA GLN A 581 17.34 -44.05 13.37
C GLN A 581 17.66 -45.53 13.50
N HIS A 582 18.94 -45.87 13.67
CA HIS A 582 19.43 -47.03 14.41
C HIS A 582 20.98 -46.94 14.44
N GLY A 583 21.56 -46.83 15.63
CA GLY A 583 23.02 -46.87 15.81
C GLY A 583 23.53 -46.10 17.03
N ASP A 584 23.51 -46.78 18.17
CA ASP A 584 24.41 -46.71 19.33
C ASP A 584 24.44 -45.51 20.32
N GLN A 585 24.26 -45.94 21.59
CA GLN A 585 24.77 -45.45 22.88
C GLN A 585 24.19 -44.18 23.52
#